data_AF-A0A956F8R8-F1
#
_entry.id   AF-A0A956F8R8-F1
#
_cell.length_a   1.000
_cell.length_b   1.000
_cell.length_c   1.000
_cell.angle_alpha   90.00
_cell.angle_beta   90.00
_cell.angle_gamma   90.00
#
_symmetry.space_group_name_H-M   'P 1'
#
loop_
_entity.id
_entity.type
_entity.pdbx_description
1 polymer ?
#
loop_
_entity_poly.entity_id
_entity_poly.type
_entity_poly.pdbx_seq_one_letter_code
_entity_poly.pdbx_strand_id
1 'polypeptide(L)'
;MAWMRSAAILLVLTAIPACERAAARASTPPDPAAAAPVSRAMLGEGGLAISGRDALDRLFEAPEVTAAGQRLLDRLGDDPSLAPLYAGFIQSLMQQPALLQALLTIADEDPGASIESLSAQVGERLSEAIDGPEFDAALDASLDHLLDRPDVDAAFERLAEATIERGRFTDKLAALLVQWQNELEDVVGVPMGDERFEARFEAHLADSGRQAALEDLLSERVADDPGIREALAALIEDEAVFVACATLVTDVISSESFVSDTTDVFAGMIVGIDAEELERRVDRVLVTPATEQAVIAWLERIMAAPSFGRLADGLGALLDDPNVQAELYGVLLGTPKGSAA
;
A
#
# COMPACT_ATOMS: atom_id res chain seq x y z
N MET A 1 8.94 10.21 9.91
CA MET A 1 7.68 10.42 9.15
C MET A 1 7.51 9.44 7.97
N ALA A 2 8.54 8.66 7.60
CA ALA A 2 8.50 7.67 6.52
C ALA A 2 7.56 6.46 6.79
N TRP A 3 7.63 5.82 7.97
CA TRP A 3 6.85 4.60 8.27
C TRP A 3 5.32 4.75 8.21
N MET A 4 4.82 5.97 8.40
CA MET A 4 3.39 6.29 8.36
C MET A 4 2.92 6.67 6.94
N ARG A 5 3.84 7.10 6.06
CA ARG A 5 3.58 7.13 4.62
C ARG A 5 3.33 5.71 4.12
N SER A 6 4.12 4.75 4.60
CA SER A 6 3.99 3.33 4.26
C SER A 6 2.67 2.70 4.72
N ALA A 7 2.13 3.05 5.89
CA ALA A 7 0.83 2.54 6.37
C ALA A 7 -0.38 3.10 5.59
N ALA A 8 -0.30 4.32 5.07
CA ALA A 8 -1.32 4.87 4.18
C ALA A 8 -1.16 4.30 2.75
N ILE A 9 0.10 4.20 2.28
CA ILE A 9 0.54 3.49 1.06
C ILE A 9 -0.02 2.05 1.03
N LEU A 10 -0.01 1.35 2.16
CA LEU A 10 -0.64 0.05 2.38
C LEU A 10 -2.12 0.02 1.95
N LEU A 11 -2.90 1.06 2.22
CA LEU A 11 -4.36 1.09 2.04
C LEU A 11 -4.82 1.06 0.57
N VAL A 12 -3.95 1.48 -0.36
CA VAL A 12 -4.24 1.52 -1.81
C VAL A 12 -3.25 0.66 -2.62
N LEU A 13 -2.13 0.25 -2.02
CA LEU A 13 -1.07 -0.57 -2.65
C LEU A 13 -1.54 -1.86 -3.32
N THR A 14 -2.70 -2.37 -2.94
CA THR A 14 -3.04 -3.75 -3.25
C THR A 14 -4.35 -3.93 -3.97
N ALA A 15 -5.15 -2.87 -4.15
CA ALA A 15 -6.39 -2.99 -4.89
C ALA A 15 -6.17 -3.30 -6.38
N ILE A 16 -4.94 -3.15 -6.90
CA ILE A 16 -4.60 -3.49 -8.29
C ILE A 16 -3.83 -4.83 -8.34
N PRO A 17 -2.69 -5.03 -7.63
CA PRO A 17 -1.95 -6.31 -7.65
C PRO A 17 -2.67 -7.48 -6.99
N ALA A 18 -3.56 -7.23 -6.03
CA ALA A 18 -4.24 -8.29 -5.30
C ALA A 18 -5.58 -8.67 -5.96
N CYS A 19 -6.06 -7.88 -6.93
CA CYS A 19 -7.07 -8.31 -7.91
C CYS A 19 -6.53 -9.36 -8.88
N GLU A 20 -5.24 -9.29 -9.21
CA GLU A 20 -4.57 -10.25 -10.10
C GLU A 20 -4.52 -11.66 -9.47
N ARG A 21 -4.23 -11.75 -8.17
CA ARG A 21 -4.08 -13.02 -7.47
C ARG A 21 -5.41 -13.60 -7.01
N ALA A 22 -6.37 -12.75 -6.64
CA ALA A 22 -7.76 -13.10 -6.40
C ALA A 22 -8.42 -13.73 -7.65
N ALA A 23 -8.23 -13.12 -8.81
CA ALA A 23 -8.74 -13.64 -10.10
C ALA A 23 -8.16 -15.01 -10.48
N ALA A 24 -6.90 -15.29 -10.09
CA ALA A 24 -6.26 -16.59 -10.30
C ALA A 24 -6.81 -17.72 -9.38
N ARG A 25 -7.43 -17.39 -8.24
CA ARG A 25 -7.88 -18.37 -7.23
C ARG A 25 -9.40 -18.56 -7.17
N ALA A 26 -10.19 -17.58 -7.60
CA ALA A 26 -11.66 -17.62 -7.60
C ALA A 26 -12.23 -18.53 -8.72
N SER A 27 -12.03 -19.84 -8.61
CA SER A 27 -12.70 -20.83 -9.44
C SER A 27 -14.13 -21.09 -8.91
N THR A 28 -15.13 -20.48 -9.57
CA THR A 28 -16.62 -20.63 -9.47
C THR A 28 -17.31 -19.94 -8.26
N PRO A 29 -18.38 -19.09 -8.42
CA PRO A 29 -19.64 -19.27 -9.18
C PRO A 29 -20.25 -17.94 -9.79
N PRO A 30 -21.59 -17.79 -9.99
CA PRO A 30 -22.44 -18.23 -11.11
C PRO A 30 -22.40 -17.34 -12.39
N ASP A 31 -23.00 -17.86 -13.47
CA ASP A 31 -23.00 -17.42 -14.89
C ASP A 31 -23.36 -15.93 -15.20
N PRO A 32 -22.47 -15.22 -15.95
CA PRO A 32 -22.89 -14.52 -17.16
C PRO A 32 -21.94 -14.76 -18.37
N ALA A 33 -22.35 -15.65 -19.27
CA ALA A 33 -21.62 -16.08 -20.46
C ALA A 33 -21.54 -14.99 -21.56
N ALA A 34 -20.48 -14.19 -21.52
CA ALA A 34 -19.78 -13.59 -22.68
C ALA A 34 -18.60 -12.69 -22.22
N ALA A 35 -18.72 -12.06 -21.04
CA ALA A 35 -17.73 -11.10 -20.55
C ALA A 35 -16.59 -11.72 -19.72
N ALA A 36 -16.83 -12.89 -19.11
CA ALA A 36 -15.86 -13.56 -18.24
C ALA A 36 -14.48 -13.87 -18.87
N PRO A 37 -14.36 -14.26 -20.16
CA PRO A 37 -13.06 -14.60 -20.75
C PRO A 37 -12.15 -13.39 -20.96
N VAL A 38 -12.72 -12.24 -21.33
CA VAL A 38 -11.94 -11.05 -21.67
C VAL A 38 -11.48 -10.32 -20.42
N SER A 39 -12.35 -10.19 -19.41
CA SER A 39 -11.95 -9.69 -18.09
C SER A 39 -10.89 -10.60 -17.46
N ARG A 40 -10.97 -11.93 -17.64
CA ARG A 40 -9.94 -12.86 -17.15
C ARG A 40 -8.62 -12.71 -17.91
N ALA A 41 -8.65 -12.54 -19.23
CA ALA A 41 -7.47 -12.28 -20.04
C ALA A 41 -6.79 -10.93 -19.75
N MET A 42 -7.56 -9.88 -19.42
CA MET A 42 -6.99 -8.59 -19.00
C MET A 42 -6.42 -8.62 -17.58
N LEU A 43 -6.91 -9.53 -16.73
CA LEU A 43 -6.54 -9.64 -15.31
C LEU A 43 -5.69 -10.90 -15.01
N GLY A 44 -5.18 -11.60 -16.03
CA GLY A 44 -4.71 -13.00 -15.97
C GLY A 44 -3.51 -13.31 -15.06
N GLU A 45 -3.09 -14.59 -15.03
CA GLU A 45 -2.08 -15.19 -14.13
C GLU A 45 -0.64 -14.61 -14.23
N GLY A 46 -0.40 -13.66 -15.15
CA GLY A 46 0.92 -13.12 -15.50
C GLY A 46 1.26 -11.73 -14.97
N GLY A 47 0.33 -11.05 -14.29
CA GLY A 47 0.57 -9.84 -13.49
C GLY A 47 0.84 -8.55 -14.28
N LEU A 48 0.17 -7.48 -13.86
CA LEU A 48 0.42 -6.11 -14.29
C LEU A 48 1.71 -5.63 -13.60
N ALA A 49 2.86 -6.03 -14.14
CA ALA A 49 4.13 -5.82 -13.48
C ALA A 49 4.67 -4.39 -13.72
N ILE A 50 4.53 -3.56 -12.68
CA ILE A 50 5.31 -2.33 -12.41
C ILE A 50 4.74 -1.01 -13.01
N SER A 51 3.48 -0.68 -12.72
CA SER A 51 2.99 0.72 -12.80
C SER A 51 2.19 1.20 -11.57
N GLY A 52 1.73 0.27 -10.73
CA GLY A 52 0.93 0.60 -9.55
C GLY A 52 1.69 1.44 -8.52
N ARG A 53 2.96 1.12 -8.25
CA ARG A 53 3.78 1.80 -7.23
C ARG A 53 3.91 3.31 -7.52
N ASP A 54 4.24 3.67 -8.76
CA ASP A 54 4.40 5.08 -9.16
C ASP A 54 3.09 5.88 -9.06
N ALA A 55 1.95 5.29 -9.44
CA ALA A 55 0.66 5.95 -9.30
C ALA A 55 0.25 6.15 -7.84
N LEU A 56 0.59 5.20 -7.00
CA LEU A 56 0.34 5.28 -5.57
C LEU A 56 1.22 6.33 -4.94
N ASP A 57 2.52 6.32 -5.22
CA ASP A 57 3.44 7.35 -4.75
C ASP A 57 2.89 8.74 -5.11
N ARG A 58 2.43 8.93 -6.35
CA ARG A 58 1.77 10.18 -6.78
C ARG A 58 0.46 10.47 -6.05
N LEU A 59 -0.35 9.45 -5.75
CA LEU A 59 -1.59 9.60 -4.99
C LEU A 59 -1.33 10.00 -3.53
N PHE A 60 -0.30 9.44 -2.90
CA PHE A 60 0.10 9.79 -1.53
C PHE A 60 0.84 11.12 -1.43
N GLU A 61 1.58 11.49 -2.48
CA GLU A 61 2.16 12.82 -2.66
C GLU A 61 1.12 13.89 -2.97
N ALA A 62 -0.13 13.51 -3.29
CA ALA A 62 -1.20 14.48 -3.48
C ALA A 62 -1.39 15.31 -2.20
N PRO A 63 -1.46 16.66 -2.29
CA PRO A 63 -1.51 17.53 -1.12
C PRO A 63 -2.64 17.20 -0.15
N GLU A 64 -3.81 16.80 -0.66
CA GLU A 64 -5.00 16.48 0.13
C GLU A 64 -4.79 15.20 0.95
N VAL A 65 -4.18 14.18 0.35
CA VAL A 65 -3.88 12.88 0.97
C VAL A 65 -2.75 13.02 1.98
N THR A 66 -1.67 13.71 1.63
CA THR A 66 -0.59 14.05 2.56
C THR A 66 -1.13 14.82 3.78
N ALA A 67 -2.01 15.80 3.57
CA ALA A 67 -2.59 16.58 4.66
C ALA A 67 -3.53 15.76 5.55
N ALA A 68 -4.33 14.85 4.96
CA ALA A 68 -5.17 13.92 5.70
C ALA A 68 -4.30 12.95 6.54
N GLY A 69 -3.22 12.43 5.96
CA GLY A 69 -2.22 11.63 6.65
C GLY A 69 -1.66 12.37 7.86
N GLN A 70 -1.17 13.60 7.68
CA GLN A 70 -0.63 14.39 8.80
C GLN A 70 -1.66 14.58 9.93
N ARG A 71 -2.92 14.88 9.59
CA ARG A 71 -4.00 15.02 10.59
C ARG A 71 -4.25 13.73 11.35
N LEU A 72 -4.22 12.58 10.67
CA LEU A 72 -4.32 11.27 11.31
C LEU A 72 -3.20 11.07 12.33
N LEU A 73 -1.97 11.47 11.99
CA LEU A 73 -0.81 11.33 12.87
C LEU A 73 -0.86 12.24 14.07
N ASP A 74 -1.21 13.51 13.85
CA ASP A 74 -1.40 14.47 14.93
C ASP A 74 -2.46 13.94 15.90
N ARG A 75 -3.55 13.40 15.37
CA ARG A 75 -4.64 12.80 16.16
C ARG A 75 -4.20 11.57 16.95
N LEU A 76 -3.36 10.69 16.38
CA LEU A 76 -2.76 9.57 17.11
C LEU A 76 -1.80 10.05 18.21
N GLY A 77 -1.03 11.11 17.97
CA GLY A 77 -0.16 11.72 18.96
C GLY A 77 -0.93 12.32 20.15
N ASP A 78 -2.09 12.90 19.87
CA ASP A 78 -2.97 13.52 20.86
C ASP A 78 -3.95 12.53 21.54
N ASP A 79 -3.98 11.26 21.12
CA ASP A 79 -4.92 10.28 21.68
C ASP A 79 -4.55 9.93 23.13
N PRO A 80 -5.41 10.25 24.12
CA PRO A 80 -5.13 10.00 25.53
C PRO A 80 -5.04 8.51 25.87
N SER A 81 -5.59 7.62 25.03
CA SER A 81 -5.48 6.16 25.22
C SER A 81 -4.08 5.63 24.89
N LEU A 82 -3.33 6.33 24.03
CA LEU A 82 -1.96 5.97 23.66
C LEU A 82 -0.91 6.57 24.61
N ALA A 83 -1.25 7.66 25.32
CA ALA A 83 -0.33 8.32 26.24
C ALA A 83 0.32 7.39 27.29
N PRO A 84 -0.41 6.44 27.94
CA PRO A 84 0.20 5.49 28.87
C PRO A 84 1.20 4.54 28.19
N LEU A 85 0.93 4.15 26.94
CA LEU A 85 1.81 3.27 26.17
C LEU A 85 3.11 4.00 25.82
N TYR A 86 3.03 5.26 25.37
CA TYR A 86 4.22 6.07 25.11
C TYR A 86 5.04 6.30 26.38
N ALA A 87 4.39 6.65 27.50
CA ALA A 87 5.09 6.84 28.77
C ALA A 87 5.78 5.55 29.24
N GLY A 88 5.08 4.41 29.14
CA GLY A 88 5.62 3.09 29.47
C GLY A 88 6.77 2.68 28.56
N PHE A 89 6.66 2.97 27.26
CA PHE A 89 7.71 2.74 26.27
C PHE A 89 8.98 3.55 26.61
N ILE A 90 8.86 4.86 26.79
CA ILE A 90 10.00 5.73 27.14
C ILE A 90 10.63 5.31 28.48
N GLN A 91 9.82 5.00 29.48
CA GLN A 91 10.32 4.52 30.77
C GLN A 91 11.08 3.19 30.64
N SER A 92 10.58 2.29 29.78
CA SER A 92 11.22 0.99 29.55
C SER A 92 12.50 1.14 28.74
N LEU A 93 12.50 2.00 27.71
CA LEU A 93 13.67 2.36 26.91
C LEU A 93 14.84 2.79 27.81
N MET A 94 14.57 3.66 28.79
CA MET A 94 15.57 4.16 29.75
C MET A 94 16.15 3.08 30.68
N GLN A 95 15.52 1.92 30.78
CA GLN A 95 15.99 0.80 31.62
C GLN A 95 16.79 -0.23 30.83
N GLN A 96 16.87 -0.09 29.50
CA GLN A 96 17.48 -1.12 28.67
C GLN A 96 19.01 -1.09 28.76
N PRO A 97 19.66 -2.26 28.95
CA PRO A 97 21.11 -2.35 28.98
C PRO A 97 21.78 -1.81 27.71
N ALA A 98 21.15 -1.98 26.54
CA ALA A 98 21.70 -1.53 25.27
C ALA A 98 21.82 0.01 25.21
N LEU A 99 20.80 0.74 25.69
CA LEU A 99 20.85 2.20 25.78
C LEU A 99 21.88 2.67 26.81
N LEU A 100 22.00 1.98 27.95
CA LEU A 100 23.04 2.27 28.94
C LEU A 100 24.44 2.08 28.36
N GLN A 101 24.68 1.03 27.56
CA GLN A 101 25.96 0.81 26.88
C GLN A 101 26.25 1.89 25.84
N ALA A 102 25.23 2.33 25.10
CA ALA A 102 25.37 3.44 24.16
C ALA A 102 25.75 4.76 24.88
N LEU A 103 25.09 5.05 26.01
CA LEU A 103 25.44 6.17 26.88
C LEU A 103 26.87 6.09 27.43
N LEU A 104 27.31 4.90 27.85
CA LEU A 104 28.69 4.68 28.31
C LEU A 104 29.70 4.90 27.19
N THR A 105 29.38 4.46 25.96
CA THR A 105 30.23 4.67 24.78
C THR A 105 30.41 6.16 24.50
N ILE A 106 29.33 6.95 24.55
CA ILE A 106 29.40 8.41 24.36
C ILE A 106 30.17 9.07 25.52
N ALA A 107 29.97 8.60 26.76
CA ALA A 107 30.71 9.11 27.91
C ALA A 107 32.22 8.82 27.82
N ASP A 108 32.62 7.71 27.20
CA ASP A 108 34.02 7.40 26.93
C ASP A 108 34.60 8.30 25.81
N GLU A 109 33.78 8.72 24.84
CA GLU A 109 34.14 9.67 23.79
C GLU A 109 34.28 11.12 24.32
N ASP A 110 33.47 11.51 25.32
CA ASP A 110 33.54 12.81 26.01
C ASP A 110 33.52 12.65 27.54
N PRO A 111 34.67 12.35 28.18
CA PRO A 111 34.76 12.09 29.62
C PRO A 111 34.42 13.28 30.53
N GLY A 112 34.25 14.47 29.95
CA GLY A 112 33.90 15.70 30.67
C GLY A 112 32.41 16.09 30.55
N ALA A 113 31.63 15.37 29.74
CA ALA A 113 30.23 15.70 29.50
C ALA A 113 29.39 15.57 30.77
N SER A 114 28.50 16.55 30.99
CA SER A 114 27.43 16.43 31.98
C SER A 114 26.38 15.42 31.51
N ILE A 115 25.56 14.88 32.43
CA ILE A 115 24.44 13.99 32.08
C ILE A 115 23.48 14.66 31.08
N GLU A 116 23.22 15.96 31.25
CA GLU A 116 22.41 16.75 30.33
C GLU A 116 23.03 16.81 28.93
N SER A 117 24.35 16.99 28.84
CA SER A 117 25.08 16.97 27.57
C SER A 117 25.07 15.59 26.92
N LEU A 118 25.27 14.51 27.68
CA LEU A 118 25.19 13.13 27.16
C LEU A 118 23.79 12.81 26.64
N SER A 119 22.76 13.25 27.37
CA SER A 119 21.36 13.07 26.95
C SER A 119 21.06 13.84 25.65
N ALA A 120 21.58 15.06 25.51
CA ALA A 120 21.46 15.84 24.30
C ALA A 120 22.19 15.17 23.11
N GLN A 121 23.41 14.65 23.32
CA GLN A 121 24.17 13.95 22.29
C GLN A 121 23.48 12.66 21.82
N VAL A 122 22.90 11.88 22.74
CA VAL A 122 22.09 10.70 22.39
C VAL A 122 20.87 11.13 21.57
N GLY A 123 20.17 12.17 21.99
CA GLY A 123 19.00 12.69 21.28
C GLY A 123 19.34 13.15 19.87
N GLU A 124 20.46 13.85 19.70
CA GLU A 124 20.98 14.31 18.41
C GLU A 124 21.33 13.12 17.51
N ARG A 125 22.14 12.17 17.98
CA ARG A 125 22.50 10.97 17.20
C ARG A 125 21.29 10.13 16.81
N LEU A 126 20.33 9.97 17.72
CA LEU A 126 19.11 9.21 17.44
C LEU A 126 18.25 9.94 16.40
N SER A 127 18.13 11.26 16.48
CA SER A 127 17.42 12.05 15.47
C SER A 127 18.11 11.94 14.11
N GLU A 128 19.43 12.14 14.05
CA GLU A 128 20.22 12.01 12.82
C GLU A 128 20.10 10.62 12.20
N ALA A 129 20.09 9.56 13.03
CA ALA A 129 19.95 8.19 12.53
C ALA A 129 18.53 7.90 12.03
N ILE A 130 17.48 8.33 12.75
CA ILE A 130 16.07 8.15 12.34
C ILE A 130 15.75 8.95 11.07
N ASP A 131 16.35 10.14 10.92
CA ASP A 131 16.19 10.98 9.74
C ASP A 131 17.19 10.63 8.62
N GLY A 132 18.00 9.58 8.82
CA GLY A 132 19.05 9.14 7.91
C GLY A 132 18.55 8.17 6.83
N PRO A 133 19.19 8.16 5.65
CA PRO A 133 18.76 7.31 4.53
C PRO A 133 18.88 5.81 4.82
N GLU A 134 19.79 5.41 5.72
CA GLU A 134 19.95 4.01 6.12
C GLU A 134 18.73 3.50 6.91
N PHE A 135 18.14 4.33 7.77
CA PHE A 135 16.93 3.96 8.51
C PHE A 135 15.73 3.88 7.60
N ASP A 136 15.55 4.85 6.70
CA ASP A 136 14.50 4.82 5.68
C ASP A 136 14.61 3.55 4.81
N ALA A 137 15.82 3.20 4.34
CA ALA A 137 16.03 1.98 3.56
C ALA A 137 15.73 0.69 4.35
N ALA A 138 16.19 0.60 5.60
CA ALA A 138 15.93 -0.55 6.47
C ALA A 138 14.43 -0.72 6.78
N LEU A 139 13.76 0.40 7.00
CA LEU A 139 12.32 0.45 7.22
C LEU A 139 11.54 0.04 5.98
N ASP A 140 11.87 0.58 4.81
CA ASP A 140 11.23 0.22 3.54
C ASP A 140 11.41 -1.28 3.24
N ALA A 141 12.61 -1.82 3.41
CA ALA A 141 12.88 -3.25 3.24
C ALA A 141 12.06 -4.11 4.21
N SER A 142 11.98 -3.71 5.48
CA SER A 142 11.20 -4.47 6.49
C SER A 142 9.69 -4.41 6.22
N LEU A 143 9.21 -3.29 5.67
CA LEU A 143 7.82 -3.17 5.24
C LEU A 143 7.56 -4.05 4.02
N ASP A 144 8.44 -4.05 3.01
CA ASP A 144 8.34 -4.95 1.87
C ASP A 144 8.30 -6.42 2.34
N HIS A 145 9.16 -6.81 3.30
CA HIS A 145 9.12 -8.14 3.92
C HIS A 145 7.79 -8.45 4.62
N LEU A 146 7.21 -7.49 5.36
CA LEU A 146 5.91 -7.64 6.01
C LEU A 146 4.78 -7.80 4.97
N LEU A 147 4.85 -7.05 3.87
CA LEU A 147 3.87 -7.09 2.79
C LEU A 147 3.93 -8.39 1.98
N ASP A 148 5.11 -8.95 1.82
CA ASP A 148 5.33 -10.24 1.13
C ASP A 148 4.93 -11.45 2.00
N ARG A 149 4.46 -11.22 3.24
CA ARG A 149 3.92 -12.29 4.09
C ARG A 149 2.63 -12.86 3.47
N PRO A 150 2.49 -14.19 3.35
CA PRO A 150 1.33 -14.80 2.69
C PRO A 150 -0.04 -14.40 3.26
N ASP A 151 -0.18 -14.22 4.57
CA ASP A 151 -1.49 -13.88 5.16
C ASP A 151 -1.81 -12.38 5.01
N VAL A 152 -0.78 -11.52 5.06
CA VAL A 152 -0.92 -10.08 4.76
C VAL A 152 -1.32 -9.90 3.30
N ASP A 153 -0.62 -10.59 2.41
CA ASP A 153 -0.91 -10.62 0.99
C ASP A 153 -2.36 -11.09 0.70
N ALA A 154 -2.79 -12.18 1.34
CA ALA A 154 -4.16 -12.67 1.21
C ALA A 154 -5.21 -11.69 1.77
N ALA A 155 -4.90 -10.93 2.82
CA ALA A 155 -5.80 -9.89 3.32
C ALA A 155 -5.93 -8.73 2.33
N PHE A 156 -4.85 -8.43 1.65
CA PHE A 156 -4.82 -7.45 0.59
C PHE A 156 -5.55 -7.89 -0.68
N GLU A 157 -5.48 -9.18 -1.05
CA GLU A 157 -6.31 -9.79 -2.09
C GLU A 157 -7.80 -9.54 -1.80
N ARG A 158 -8.23 -9.78 -0.55
CA ARG A 158 -9.61 -9.53 -0.13
C ARG A 158 -10.02 -8.06 -0.21
N LEU A 159 -9.10 -7.12 0.08
CA LEU A 159 -9.34 -5.68 -0.09
C LEU A 159 -9.59 -5.31 -1.56
N ALA A 160 -8.78 -5.88 -2.44
CA ALA A 160 -8.90 -5.73 -3.88
C ALA A 160 -10.25 -6.25 -4.40
N GLU A 161 -10.60 -7.49 -4.04
CA GLU A 161 -11.89 -8.11 -4.34
C GLU A 161 -13.06 -7.23 -3.88
N ALA A 162 -13.03 -6.75 -2.63
CA ALA A 162 -14.07 -5.89 -2.08
C ALA A 162 -14.18 -4.56 -2.83
N THR A 163 -13.06 -4.01 -3.31
CA THR A 163 -13.04 -2.79 -4.13
C THR A 163 -13.70 -3.03 -5.48
N ILE A 164 -13.33 -4.12 -6.17
CA ILE A 164 -13.92 -4.51 -7.45
C ILE A 164 -15.43 -4.74 -7.31
N GLU A 165 -15.84 -5.54 -6.34
CA GLU A 165 -17.23 -5.93 -6.14
C GLU A 165 -18.10 -4.71 -5.83
N ARG A 166 -17.63 -3.82 -4.95
CA ARG A 166 -18.38 -2.61 -4.57
C ARG A 166 -18.42 -1.57 -5.67
N GLY A 167 -17.28 -1.33 -6.33
CA GLY A 167 -17.18 -0.39 -7.44
C GLY A 167 -17.83 -0.87 -8.73
N ARG A 168 -18.26 -2.14 -8.76
CA ARG A 168 -18.76 -2.86 -9.95
C ARG A 168 -17.77 -2.76 -11.11
N PHE A 169 -16.48 -2.77 -10.78
CA PHE A 169 -15.41 -2.52 -11.75
C PHE A 169 -15.44 -3.57 -12.87
N THR A 170 -15.62 -4.84 -12.50
CA THR A 170 -15.77 -5.96 -13.44
C THR A 170 -16.99 -5.83 -14.32
N ASP A 171 -18.15 -5.40 -13.79
CA ASP A 171 -19.37 -5.19 -14.57
C ASP A 171 -19.20 -4.05 -15.59
N LYS A 172 -18.53 -2.97 -15.20
CA LYS A 172 -18.26 -1.82 -16.07
C LYS A 172 -17.25 -2.15 -17.14
N LEU A 173 -16.14 -2.79 -16.78
CA LEU A 173 -15.16 -3.26 -17.73
C LEU A 173 -15.77 -4.27 -18.71
N ALA A 174 -16.59 -5.20 -18.22
CA ALA A 174 -17.37 -6.12 -19.04
C ALA A 174 -18.30 -5.38 -20.03
N ALA A 175 -19.02 -4.35 -19.57
CA ALA A 175 -19.90 -3.56 -20.43
C ALA A 175 -19.10 -2.81 -21.51
N LEU A 176 -17.92 -2.27 -21.18
CA LEU A 176 -17.03 -1.62 -22.14
C LEU A 176 -16.49 -2.60 -23.18
N LEU A 177 -16.09 -3.80 -22.75
CA LEU A 177 -15.60 -4.83 -23.65
C LEU A 177 -16.70 -5.33 -24.59
N VAL A 178 -17.94 -5.44 -24.12
CA VAL A 178 -19.12 -5.72 -24.98
C VAL A 178 -19.35 -4.57 -25.97
N GLN A 179 -19.22 -3.32 -25.54
CA GLN A 179 -19.32 -2.16 -26.43
C GLN A 179 -18.24 -2.21 -27.53
N TRP A 180 -17.02 -2.62 -27.19
CA TRP A 180 -15.89 -2.73 -28.11
C TRP A 180 -15.83 -4.07 -28.86
N GLN A 181 -16.80 -4.96 -28.66
CA GLN A 181 -16.75 -6.35 -29.11
C GLN A 181 -16.45 -6.47 -30.61
N ASN A 182 -17.22 -5.78 -31.46
CA ASN A 182 -17.06 -5.91 -32.91
C ASN A 182 -15.67 -5.47 -33.39
N GLU A 183 -15.10 -4.47 -32.73
CA GLU A 183 -13.82 -3.86 -33.11
C GLU A 183 -12.65 -4.71 -32.57
N LEU A 184 -12.80 -5.32 -31.40
CA LEU A 184 -11.83 -6.27 -30.86
C LEU A 184 -11.83 -7.59 -31.65
N GLU A 185 -12.99 -8.08 -32.09
CA GLU A 185 -13.07 -9.26 -32.97
C GLU A 185 -12.32 -9.05 -34.28
N ASP A 186 -12.42 -7.86 -34.88
CA ASP A 186 -11.69 -7.49 -36.09
C ASP A 186 -10.16 -7.46 -35.85
N VAL A 187 -9.72 -6.99 -34.69
CA VAL A 187 -8.29 -6.90 -34.32
C VAL A 187 -7.71 -8.27 -33.97
N VAL A 188 -8.41 -9.07 -33.17
CA VAL A 188 -7.97 -10.41 -32.72
C VAL A 188 -8.18 -11.46 -33.82
N GLY A 189 -9.06 -11.17 -34.79
CA GLY A 189 -9.39 -12.06 -35.90
C GLY A 189 -10.13 -13.32 -35.46
N VAL A 190 -10.82 -13.27 -34.31
CA VAL A 190 -11.61 -14.37 -33.74
C VAL A 190 -12.89 -13.78 -33.11
N PRO A 191 -14.06 -14.41 -33.30
CA PRO A 191 -15.30 -14.01 -32.64
C PRO A 191 -15.20 -14.12 -31.11
N MET A 192 -15.84 -13.20 -30.39
CA MET A 192 -15.93 -13.25 -28.94
C MET A 192 -16.80 -14.46 -28.54
N GLY A 193 -16.30 -15.30 -27.62
CA GLY A 193 -16.95 -16.55 -27.22
C GLY A 193 -16.41 -17.82 -27.91
N ASP A 194 -15.49 -17.68 -28.88
CA ASP A 194 -14.61 -18.80 -29.27
C ASP A 194 -13.60 -19.05 -28.14
N GLU A 195 -13.39 -20.32 -27.77
CA GLU A 195 -12.42 -20.71 -26.73
C GLU A 195 -10.99 -20.22 -27.02
N ARG A 196 -10.68 -19.91 -28.29
CA ARG A 196 -9.38 -19.38 -28.71
C ARG A 196 -9.26 -17.87 -28.58
N PHE A 197 -10.36 -17.16 -28.38
CA PHE A 197 -10.37 -15.71 -28.26
C PHE A 197 -9.52 -15.28 -27.07
N GLU A 198 -9.73 -15.88 -25.89
CA GLU A 198 -9.01 -15.57 -24.64
C GLU A 198 -7.49 -15.69 -24.85
N ALA A 199 -7.02 -16.86 -25.29
CA ALA A 199 -5.60 -17.10 -25.54
C ALA A 199 -5.00 -16.17 -26.61
N ARG A 200 -5.77 -15.78 -27.64
CA ARG A 200 -5.27 -14.84 -28.67
C ARG A 200 -5.29 -13.40 -28.21
N PHE A 201 -6.26 -13.01 -27.39
CA PHE A 201 -6.36 -11.68 -26.83
C PHE A 201 -5.25 -11.47 -25.79
N GLU A 202 -4.98 -12.46 -24.93
CA GLU A 202 -3.81 -12.46 -24.04
C GLU A 202 -2.51 -12.35 -24.85
N ALA A 203 -2.32 -13.18 -25.88
CA ALA A 203 -1.15 -13.10 -26.75
C ALA A 203 -1.05 -11.73 -27.44
N HIS A 204 -2.16 -11.13 -27.83
CA HIS A 204 -2.22 -9.82 -28.44
C HIS A 204 -1.81 -8.70 -27.47
N LEU A 205 -2.26 -8.76 -26.21
CA LEU A 205 -1.87 -7.81 -25.17
C LEU A 205 -0.39 -7.96 -24.80
N ALA A 206 0.09 -9.19 -24.69
CA ALA A 206 1.47 -9.50 -24.31
C ALA A 206 2.49 -9.12 -25.40
N ASP A 207 2.24 -9.44 -26.67
CA ASP A 207 3.18 -9.20 -27.79
C ASP A 207 3.35 -7.70 -28.12
N SER A 208 2.38 -6.87 -27.71
CA SER A 208 2.32 -5.46 -28.11
C SER A 208 2.72 -4.46 -27.02
N GLY A 209 3.03 -4.92 -25.81
CA GLY A 209 3.27 -4.04 -24.65
C GLY A 209 2.02 -3.23 -24.24
N ARG A 210 0.84 -3.59 -24.76
CA ARG A 210 -0.41 -2.87 -24.49
C ARG A 210 -0.91 -3.10 -23.08
N GLN A 211 -0.60 -4.24 -22.49
CA GLN A 211 -0.92 -4.51 -21.09
C GLN A 211 -0.27 -3.45 -20.19
N ALA A 212 1.06 -3.32 -20.25
CA ALA A 212 1.80 -2.28 -19.55
C ALA A 212 1.29 -0.86 -19.87
N ALA A 213 0.94 -0.57 -21.13
CA ALA A 213 0.39 0.75 -21.48
C ALA A 213 -1.02 1.02 -20.90
N LEU A 214 -1.85 -0.01 -20.74
CA LEU A 214 -3.15 0.08 -20.06
C LEU A 214 -2.96 0.29 -18.57
N GLU A 215 -2.00 -0.42 -17.98
CA GLU A 215 -1.61 -0.26 -16.59
C GLU A 215 -1.15 1.15 -16.31
N ASP A 216 -0.17 1.65 -17.07
CA ASP A 216 0.35 3.01 -16.95
C ASP A 216 -0.76 4.04 -17.06
N LEU A 217 -1.68 3.85 -18.01
CA LEU A 217 -2.80 4.76 -18.21
C LEU A 217 -3.77 4.76 -17.02
N LEU A 218 -4.18 3.58 -16.55
CA LEU A 218 -5.09 3.45 -15.41
C LEU A 218 -4.44 4.01 -14.15
N SER A 219 -3.17 3.68 -13.92
CA SER A 219 -2.33 4.20 -12.84
C SER A 219 -2.25 5.73 -12.89
N GLU A 220 -1.92 6.32 -14.06
CA GLU A 220 -1.90 7.77 -14.29
C GLU A 220 -3.27 8.41 -13.98
N ARG A 221 -4.35 7.81 -14.46
CA ARG A 221 -5.71 8.33 -14.29
C ARG A 221 -6.21 8.24 -12.86
N VAL A 222 -5.94 7.14 -12.16
CA VAL A 222 -6.25 6.97 -10.74
C VAL A 222 -5.50 7.99 -9.89
N ALA A 223 -4.21 8.17 -10.16
CA ALA A 223 -3.38 9.14 -9.45
C ALA A 223 -3.83 10.59 -9.71
N ASP A 224 -4.33 10.89 -10.91
CA ASP A 224 -4.71 12.24 -11.34
C ASP A 224 -6.18 12.60 -11.11
N ASP A 225 -7.03 11.65 -10.73
CA ASP A 225 -8.45 11.89 -10.49
C ASP A 225 -8.69 12.59 -9.12
N PRO A 226 -9.29 13.79 -9.11
CA PRO A 226 -9.56 14.52 -7.87
C PRO A 226 -10.60 13.82 -7.00
N GLY A 227 -11.58 13.12 -7.59
CA GLY A 227 -12.60 12.39 -6.84
C GLY A 227 -12.03 11.21 -6.07
N ILE A 228 -11.07 10.48 -6.67
CA ILE A 228 -10.33 9.39 -6.01
C ILE A 228 -9.46 9.94 -4.87
N ARG A 229 -8.73 11.04 -5.09
CA ARG A 229 -7.92 11.70 -4.04
C ARG A 229 -8.79 12.16 -2.87
N GLU A 230 -9.91 12.81 -3.15
CA GLU A 230 -10.87 13.26 -2.12
C GLU A 230 -11.48 12.08 -1.36
N ALA A 231 -11.86 11.00 -2.08
CA ALA A 231 -12.38 9.80 -1.45
C ALA A 231 -11.35 9.11 -0.55
N LEU A 232 -10.09 9.07 -0.98
CA LEU A 232 -8.99 8.54 -0.17
C LEU A 232 -8.72 9.41 1.06
N ALA A 233 -8.66 10.73 0.90
CA ALA A 233 -8.52 11.65 2.03
C ALA A 233 -9.67 11.48 3.04
N ALA A 234 -10.91 11.36 2.56
CA ALA A 234 -12.08 11.11 3.39
C ALA A 234 -12.04 9.74 4.10
N LEU A 235 -11.44 8.72 3.47
CA LEU A 235 -11.22 7.41 4.07
C LEU A 235 -10.17 7.47 5.18
N ILE A 236 -9.06 8.19 4.96
CA ILE A 236 -8.01 8.40 5.98
C ILE A 236 -8.58 9.13 7.22
N GLU A 237 -9.48 10.08 6.99
CA GLU A 237 -10.14 10.85 8.05
C GLU A 237 -11.33 10.14 8.70
N ASP A 238 -11.72 8.97 8.20
CA ASP A 238 -12.86 8.22 8.72
C ASP A 238 -12.60 7.77 10.16
N GLU A 239 -13.59 7.97 11.02
CA GLU A 239 -13.50 7.60 12.43
C GLU A 239 -13.20 6.12 12.64
N ALA A 240 -13.80 5.24 11.83
CA ALA A 240 -13.56 3.81 11.92
C ALA A 240 -12.12 3.46 11.50
N VAL A 241 -11.59 4.16 10.50
CA VAL A 241 -10.18 3.99 10.08
C VAL A 241 -9.24 4.50 11.16
N PHE A 242 -9.51 5.68 11.76
CA PHE A 242 -8.74 6.17 12.90
C PHE A 242 -8.73 5.16 14.06
N VAL A 243 -9.90 4.67 14.48
CA VAL A 243 -9.99 3.69 15.58
C VAL A 243 -9.26 2.39 15.22
N ALA A 244 -9.34 1.95 13.96
CA ALA A 244 -8.60 0.80 13.48
C ALA A 244 -7.08 1.04 13.56
N CYS A 245 -6.58 2.20 13.13
CA CYS A 245 -5.17 2.60 13.22
C CYS A 245 -4.71 2.66 14.68
N ALA A 246 -5.45 3.32 15.57
CA ALA A 246 -5.11 3.43 16.99
C ALA A 246 -5.05 2.05 17.66
N THR A 247 -5.96 1.14 17.28
CA THR A 247 -5.95 -0.26 17.75
C THR A 247 -4.72 -1.00 17.25
N LEU A 248 -4.39 -0.88 15.96
CA LEU A 248 -3.18 -1.48 15.39
C LEU A 248 -1.92 -1.01 16.13
N VAL A 249 -1.78 0.30 16.34
CA VAL A 249 -0.65 0.88 17.08
C VAL A 249 -0.61 0.35 18.52
N THR A 250 -1.76 0.26 19.18
CA THR A 250 -1.87 -0.29 20.53
C THR A 250 -1.43 -1.75 20.58
N ASP A 251 -1.90 -2.58 19.66
CA ASP A 251 -1.62 -4.02 19.61
C ASP A 251 -0.13 -4.28 19.34
N VAL A 252 0.48 -3.51 18.44
CA VAL A 252 1.91 -3.60 18.11
C VAL A 252 2.77 -3.17 19.31
N ILE A 253 2.51 -1.99 19.89
CA ILE A 253 3.30 -1.45 21.01
C ILE A 253 3.16 -2.32 22.27
N SER A 254 1.98 -2.92 22.48
CA SER A 254 1.71 -3.76 23.65
C SER A 254 2.27 -5.18 23.53
N SER A 255 2.85 -5.56 22.39
CA SER A 255 3.46 -6.87 22.22
C SER A 255 4.68 -7.03 23.13
N GLU A 256 4.89 -8.24 23.67
CA GLU A 256 5.93 -8.49 24.69
C GLU A 256 7.34 -8.14 24.21
N SER A 257 7.62 -8.26 22.91
CA SER A 257 8.96 -8.04 22.35
C SER A 257 9.18 -6.64 21.81
N PHE A 258 8.13 -5.89 21.46
CA PHE A 258 8.26 -4.59 20.76
C PHE A 258 9.20 -3.62 21.48
N VAL A 259 9.05 -3.48 22.79
CA VAL A 259 9.89 -2.57 23.59
C VAL A 259 11.36 -2.99 23.54
N SER A 260 11.64 -4.30 23.70
CA SER A 260 13.01 -4.82 23.68
C SER A 260 13.62 -4.65 22.29
N ASP A 261 12.91 -5.07 21.25
CA ASP A 261 13.40 -5.05 19.86
C ASP A 261 13.60 -3.60 19.37
N THR A 262 12.66 -2.69 19.66
CA THR A 262 12.80 -1.27 19.30
C THR A 262 13.99 -0.62 20.01
N THR A 263 14.22 -0.99 21.28
CA THR A 263 15.39 -0.46 21.99
C THR A 263 16.69 -0.98 21.40
N ASP A 264 16.72 -2.24 20.95
CA ASP A 264 17.88 -2.79 20.25
C ASP A 264 18.14 -2.05 18.93
N VAL A 265 17.10 -1.67 18.17
CA VAL A 265 17.25 -0.81 16.97
C VAL A 265 17.90 0.51 17.38
N PHE A 266 17.34 1.22 18.37
CA PHE A 266 17.83 2.55 18.79
C PHE A 266 19.25 2.51 19.34
N ALA A 267 19.56 1.51 20.18
CA ALA A 267 20.91 1.33 20.69
C ALA A 267 21.90 1.05 19.56
N GLY A 268 21.50 0.25 18.57
CA GLY A 268 22.27 -0.01 17.35
C GLY A 268 22.58 1.26 16.57
N MET A 269 21.56 2.10 16.34
CA MET A 269 21.73 3.38 15.66
C MET A 269 22.71 4.31 16.40
N ILE A 270 22.61 4.40 17.73
CA ILE A 270 23.50 5.27 18.52
C ILE A 270 24.97 4.82 18.42
N VAL A 271 25.23 3.51 18.34
CA VAL A 271 26.60 2.97 18.22
C VAL A 271 27.08 2.83 16.77
N GLY A 272 26.25 3.19 15.77
CA GLY A 272 26.62 3.16 14.36
C GLY A 272 26.73 1.76 13.77
N ILE A 273 25.67 0.96 13.85
CA ILE A 273 25.56 -0.31 13.11
C ILE A 273 25.46 -0.08 11.60
N ASP A 274 25.85 -1.08 10.81
CA ASP A 274 25.66 -1.05 9.36
C ASP A 274 24.19 -1.26 8.96
N ALA A 275 23.88 -0.96 7.69
CA ALA A 275 22.53 -1.02 7.15
C ALA A 275 21.92 -2.44 7.20
N GLU A 276 22.71 -3.49 6.99
CA GLU A 276 22.23 -4.88 7.02
C GLU A 276 21.82 -5.30 8.43
N GLU A 277 22.61 -4.94 9.45
CA GLU A 277 22.23 -5.13 10.84
C GLU A 277 21.03 -4.27 11.22
N LEU A 278 20.92 -3.03 10.72
CA LEU A 278 19.77 -2.16 10.99
C LEU A 278 18.48 -2.75 10.44
N GLU A 279 18.47 -3.17 9.18
CA GLU A 279 17.36 -3.87 8.53
C GLU A 279 16.93 -5.09 9.35
N ARG A 280 17.87 -5.98 9.69
CA ARG A 280 17.57 -7.17 10.52
C ARG A 280 17.00 -6.83 11.90
N ARG A 281 17.28 -5.66 12.46
CA ARG A 281 16.68 -5.22 13.73
C ARG A 281 15.28 -4.67 13.52
N VAL A 282 15.08 -3.88 12.46
CA VAL A 282 13.76 -3.35 12.11
C VAL A 282 12.79 -4.48 11.75
N ASP A 283 13.26 -5.53 11.06
CA ASP A 283 12.51 -6.75 10.79
C ASP A 283 11.98 -7.42 12.07
N ARG A 284 12.78 -7.47 13.15
CA ARG A 284 12.32 -8.05 14.42
C ARG A 284 11.20 -7.26 15.07
N VAL A 285 11.12 -5.96 14.80
CA VAL A 285 10.05 -5.08 15.31
C VAL A 285 8.81 -5.19 14.44
N LEU A 286 8.97 -5.16 13.10
CA LEU A 286 7.86 -5.03 12.16
C LEU A 286 7.35 -6.35 11.62
N VAL A 287 8.22 -7.32 11.34
CA VAL A 287 7.87 -8.60 10.70
C VAL A 287 7.59 -9.65 11.78
N THR A 288 6.60 -9.37 12.61
CA THR A 288 6.14 -10.29 13.67
C THR A 288 4.74 -10.82 13.35
N PRO A 289 4.38 -12.01 13.87
CA PRO A 289 3.01 -12.50 13.76
C PRO A 289 1.96 -11.54 14.35
N ALA A 290 2.32 -10.79 15.40
CA ALA A 290 1.42 -9.81 16.00
C ALA A 290 1.16 -8.63 15.05
N THR A 291 2.21 -8.09 14.43
CA THR A 291 2.09 -7.01 13.44
C THR A 291 1.31 -7.47 12.21
N GLU A 292 1.60 -8.68 11.70
CA GLU A 292 0.85 -9.30 10.59
C GLU A 292 -0.65 -9.38 10.90
N GLN A 293 -1.03 -9.93 12.06
CA GLN A 293 -2.44 -10.02 12.46
C GLN A 293 -3.08 -8.64 12.66
N ALA A 294 -2.35 -7.68 13.21
CA ALA A 294 -2.83 -6.31 13.39
C ALA A 294 -3.11 -5.63 12.04
N VAL A 295 -2.21 -5.77 11.06
CA VAL A 295 -2.40 -5.28 9.69
C VAL A 295 -3.61 -5.93 9.03
N ILE A 296 -3.74 -7.25 9.10
CA ILE A 296 -4.89 -7.97 8.55
C ILE A 296 -6.21 -7.44 9.15
N ALA A 297 -6.29 -7.33 10.47
CA ALA A 297 -7.48 -6.82 11.16
C ALA A 297 -7.78 -5.36 10.81
N TRP A 298 -6.73 -4.55 10.59
CA TRP A 298 -6.87 -3.17 10.16
C TRP A 298 -7.46 -3.06 8.75
N LEU A 299 -6.97 -3.86 7.79
CA LEU A 299 -7.51 -3.93 6.43
C LEU A 299 -8.99 -4.35 6.42
N GLU A 300 -9.36 -5.34 7.24
CA GLU A 300 -10.75 -5.78 7.37
C GLU A 300 -11.66 -4.66 7.90
N ARG A 301 -11.16 -3.82 8.81
CA ARG A 301 -11.91 -2.65 9.31
C ARG A 301 -12.05 -1.55 8.27
N ILE A 302 -11.02 -1.30 7.47
CA ILE A 302 -11.10 -0.37 6.34
C ILE A 302 -12.17 -0.81 5.36
N MET A 303 -12.20 -2.09 4.99
CA MET A 303 -13.25 -2.63 4.12
C MET A 303 -14.66 -2.47 4.71
N ALA A 304 -14.78 -2.46 6.04
CA ALA A 304 -16.06 -2.22 6.72
C ALA A 304 -16.41 -0.74 6.84
N ALA A 305 -15.47 0.18 6.58
CA ALA A 305 -15.70 1.61 6.73
C ALA A 305 -16.69 2.14 5.68
N PRO A 306 -17.66 3.00 6.06
CA PRO A 306 -18.61 3.57 5.10
C PRO A 306 -17.95 4.39 3.98
N SER A 307 -16.85 5.08 4.30
CA SER A 307 -16.05 5.87 3.35
C SER A 307 -15.37 5.02 2.27
N PHE A 308 -15.07 3.75 2.54
CA PHE A 308 -14.49 2.84 1.55
C PHE A 308 -15.41 2.66 0.33
N GLY A 309 -16.73 2.71 0.53
CA GLY A 309 -17.69 2.70 -0.57
C GLY A 309 -17.48 3.86 -1.54
N ARG A 310 -17.12 5.05 -1.05
CA ARG A 310 -16.87 6.22 -1.92
C ARG A 310 -15.62 6.05 -2.76
N LEU A 311 -14.58 5.43 -2.22
CA LEU A 311 -13.36 5.12 -2.97
C LEU A 311 -13.67 4.13 -4.10
N ALA A 312 -14.41 3.07 -3.79
CA ALA A 312 -14.85 2.09 -4.78
C ALA A 312 -15.76 2.72 -5.85
N ASP A 313 -16.69 3.61 -5.44
CA ASP A 313 -17.55 4.34 -6.36
C ASP A 313 -16.75 5.30 -7.27
N GLY A 314 -15.72 5.96 -6.73
CA GLY A 314 -14.82 6.85 -7.48
C GLY A 314 -14.03 6.09 -8.56
N LEU A 315 -13.47 4.94 -8.20
CA LEU A 315 -12.81 4.03 -9.17
C LEU A 315 -13.80 3.55 -10.24
N GLY A 316 -15.03 3.23 -9.84
CA GLY A 316 -16.08 2.90 -10.79
C GLY A 316 -16.42 4.08 -11.72
N ALA A 317 -16.51 5.30 -11.20
CA ALA A 317 -16.84 6.49 -11.98
C ALA A 317 -15.74 6.85 -12.99
N LEU A 318 -14.47 6.56 -12.66
CA LEU A 318 -13.34 6.72 -13.57
C LEU A 318 -13.54 5.91 -14.87
N LEU A 319 -14.05 4.68 -14.76
CA LEU A 319 -14.38 3.86 -15.93
C LEU A 319 -15.60 4.36 -16.71
N ASP A 320 -16.45 5.19 -16.11
CA ASP A 320 -17.59 5.80 -16.80
C ASP A 320 -17.18 7.09 -17.54
N ASP A 321 -15.98 7.62 -17.32
CA ASP A 321 -15.49 8.83 -18.02
C ASP A 321 -15.26 8.51 -19.51
N PRO A 322 -15.97 9.19 -20.44
CA PRO A 322 -15.82 8.95 -21.88
C PRO A 322 -14.40 9.18 -22.39
N ASN A 323 -13.62 10.07 -21.78
CA ASN A 323 -12.24 10.33 -22.17
C ASN A 323 -11.34 9.17 -21.75
N VAL A 324 -11.52 8.66 -20.52
CA VAL A 324 -10.78 7.49 -20.03
C VAL A 324 -11.12 6.27 -20.88
N GLN A 325 -12.40 6.06 -21.19
CA GLN A 325 -12.83 4.99 -22.09
C GLN A 325 -12.20 5.12 -23.48
N ALA A 326 -12.17 6.33 -24.06
CA ALA A 326 -11.56 6.57 -25.36
C ALA A 326 -10.05 6.29 -25.36
N GLU A 327 -9.35 6.61 -24.27
CA GLU A 327 -7.93 6.33 -24.11
C GLU A 327 -7.66 4.84 -23.91
N LEU A 328 -8.42 4.16 -23.04
CA LEU A 328 -8.34 2.71 -22.84
C LEU A 328 -8.57 1.96 -24.15
N TYR A 329 -9.60 2.36 -24.88
CA TYR A 329 -9.90 1.85 -26.21
C TYR A 329 -8.77 2.11 -27.20
N GLY A 330 -8.20 3.31 -27.18
CA GLY A 330 -7.09 3.68 -28.04
C GLY A 330 -5.84 2.82 -27.80
N VAL A 331 -5.53 2.52 -26.54
CA VAL A 331 -4.43 1.61 -26.17
C VAL A 331 -4.73 0.19 -26.66
N LEU A 332 -5.95 -0.31 -26.44
CA LEU A 332 -6.38 -1.64 -26.90
C LEU A 332 -6.23 -1.83 -28.40
N LEU A 333 -6.64 -0.84 -29.19
CA LEU A 333 -6.48 -0.89 -30.65
C LEU A 333 -5.03 -0.66 -31.11
N GLY A 334 -4.16 -0.13 -30.25
CA GLY A 334 -2.83 0.34 -30.65
C GLY A 334 -2.86 1.61 -31.50
N THR A 335 -3.91 2.43 -31.34
CA THR A 335 -3.92 3.77 -31.93
C THR A 335 -3.03 4.70 -31.11
N PRO A 336 -2.10 5.46 -31.73
CA PRO A 336 -1.18 6.32 -30.98
C PRO A 336 -1.92 7.42 -30.21
N LYS A 337 -1.47 7.69 -28.97
CA LYS A 337 -1.90 8.84 -28.13
C LYS A 337 -1.87 10.11 -29.01
N GLY A 338 -3.04 10.69 -29.29
CA GLY A 338 -3.19 11.92 -30.09
C GLY A 338 -3.84 11.78 -31.47
N SER A 339 -4.34 10.60 -31.86
CA SER A 339 -5.08 10.40 -33.12
C SER A 339 -6.60 10.61 -33.01
N ALA A 340 -7.12 11.06 -31.86
CA ALA A 340 -8.53 11.41 -31.73
C ALA A 340 -8.78 12.79 -32.36
N ALA A 341 -9.73 12.83 -33.30
CA ALA A 341 -10.13 13.98 -34.11
C ALA A 341 -10.84 15.09 -33.31
#